data_AF-A0A4V3REI0-F1
#
_entry.id   AF-A0A4V3REI0-F1
#
_cell.length_a   1.000
_cell.length_b   1.000
_cell.length_c   1.000
_cell.angle_alpha   90.00
_cell.angle_beta   90.00
_cell.angle_gamma   90.00
#
_symmetry.space_group_name_H-M   'P 1'
#
loop_
_entity.id
_entity.type
_entity.pdbx_description
1 polymer ?
#
loop_
_entity_poly.entity_id
_entity_poly.type
_entity_poly.pdbx_seq_one_letter_code
_entity_poly.pdbx_strand_id
1 'polypeptide(L)'
;MISKKITAGVMITLAAFSLAACQNSSKSSSTSSAPKSSQVKKTTLKASDLTAQQNASAITYYAAQTYGGRWKKTWNAAKKDGLVISFRNRNAFSFIDKGKGYVYHAAPKRKSSKTYYTMKGANASERVYFYEGKSYLGTRSLKGIVKEINQDKQVQQVKNLAKKTKISREAIDSGADNNSK
;
A
#
# COMPACT_ATOMS: atom_id res chain seq x y z
N MET A 1 -20.10 23.20 46.01
CA MET A 1 -18.75 23.83 46.00
C MET A 1 -18.70 24.85 44.88
N ILE A 2 -18.10 26.00 45.18
CA ILE A 2 -18.19 27.26 44.44
C ILE A 2 -16.90 27.48 43.61
N SER A 3 -17.09 27.82 42.33
CA SER A 3 -16.36 28.82 41.54
C SER A 3 -14.94 28.60 40.94
N LYS A 4 -14.87 29.08 39.66
CA LYS A 4 -13.77 29.72 38.90
C LYS A 4 -12.74 28.77 38.24
N LYS A 5 -12.30 28.92 36.98
CA LYS A 5 -11.98 30.09 36.12
C LYS A 5 -12.18 29.73 34.61
N ILE A 6 -12.90 30.50 33.79
CA ILE A 6 -12.45 31.54 32.80
C ILE A 6 -11.14 31.22 32.05
N THR A 7 -11.21 31.10 30.71
CA THR A 7 -10.68 32.09 29.73
C THR A 7 -10.38 31.45 28.37
N ALA A 8 -10.99 32.04 27.34
CA ALA A 8 -10.81 31.76 25.92
C ALA A 8 -9.39 32.06 25.43
N GLY A 9 -8.87 31.21 24.54
CA GLY A 9 -7.65 31.44 23.77
C GLY A 9 -7.99 31.74 22.31
N VAL A 10 -7.55 32.91 21.87
CA VAL A 10 -7.88 33.61 20.62
C VAL A 10 -7.05 33.11 19.43
N MET A 11 -7.66 33.19 18.23
CA MET A 11 -7.12 33.14 16.86
C MET A 11 -5.77 33.83 16.67
N ILE A 12 -5.00 33.43 15.63
CA ILE A 12 -4.08 34.22 14.75
C ILE A 12 -3.28 33.18 13.94
N THR A 13 -3.05 33.20 12.63
CA THR A 13 -3.51 33.93 11.44
C THR A 13 -3.03 33.13 10.21
N LEU A 14 -3.74 33.26 9.08
CA LEU A 14 -3.32 32.81 7.75
C LEU A 14 -1.91 33.31 7.37
N ALA A 15 -1.14 32.45 6.71
CA ALA A 15 -0.08 32.87 5.79
C ALA A 15 -0.35 32.21 4.42
N ALA A 16 -1.02 32.95 3.54
CA ALA A 16 -1.11 32.61 2.13
C ALA A 16 0.19 33.04 1.45
N PHE A 17 1.00 32.08 0.99
CA PHE A 17 2.09 32.35 0.07
C PHE A 17 1.53 32.41 -1.35
N SER A 18 1.20 33.62 -1.80
CA SER A 18 1.00 33.92 -3.22
C SER A 18 2.35 34.32 -3.80
N LEU A 19 3.00 33.41 -4.52
CA LEU A 19 4.08 33.78 -5.45
C LEU A 19 3.45 33.96 -6.83
N ALA A 20 3.35 35.21 -7.26
CA ALA A 20 3.07 35.60 -8.62
C ALA A 20 4.27 36.34 -9.21
N ALA A 21 4.39 36.23 -10.54
CA ALA A 21 5.27 36.97 -11.45
C ALA A 21 6.71 36.41 -11.56
N CYS A 22 7.35 36.31 -12.73
CA CYS A 22 7.12 36.95 -14.02
C CYS A 22 7.34 35.97 -15.19
N GLN A 23 6.52 36.10 -16.22
CA GLN A 23 6.91 35.80 -17.60
C GLN A 23 7.98 36.80 -18.03
N ASN A 24 9.08 36.31 -18.60
CA ASN A 24 9.93 37.12 -19.47
C ASN A 24 9.89 36.51 -20.87
N SER A 25 9.27 37.24 -21.79
CA SER A 25 9.30 36.97 -23.22
C SER A 25 10.58 37.57 -23.81
N SER A 26 11.56 36.73 -24.08
CA SER A 26 12.65 37.06 -25.00
C SER A 26 12.47 36.24 -26.28
N LYS A 27 12.04 36.95 -27.34
CA LYS A 27 12.06 36.45 -28.71
C LYS A 27 13.53 36.40 -29.14
N SER A 28 14.05 35.19 -29.34
CA SER A 28 15.26 34.96 -30.12
C SER A 28 15.00 33.77 -31.03
N SER A 29 15.11 34.01 -32.33
CA SER A 29 14.97 33.03 -33.40
C SER A 29 16.20 32.12 -33.41
N SER A 30 15.99 30.84 -33.09
CA SER A 30 16.92 29.78 -33.43
C SER A 30 16.15 28.52 -33.84
N THR A 31 16.41 28.10 -35.08
CA THR A 31 15.93 26.88 -35.71
C THR A 31 16.07 25.70 -34.76
N SER A 32 14.96 25.12 -34.31
CA SER A 32 14.98 23.90 -33.51
C SER A 32 13.72 23.10 -33.74
N SER A 33 13.96 21.88 -34.19
CA SER A 33 13.03 20.83 -34.55
C SER A 33 11.82 20.76 -33.62
N ALA A 34 10.62 20.63 -34.20
CA ALA A 34 9.39 20.37 -33.48
C ALA A 34 9.63 19.32 -32.37
N PRO A 35 9.28 19.59 -31.11
CA PRO A 35 9.41 18.59 -30.08
C PRO A 35 8.47 17.45 -30.47
N LYS A 36 9.02 16.28 -30.78
CA LYS A 36 8.25 15.04 -30.80
C LYS A 36 7.60 14.95 -29.42
N SER A 37 6.29 15.22 -29.39
CA SER A 37 5.43 14.91 -28.26
C SER A 37 5.59 13.42 -28.00
N SER A 38 6.52 13.11 -27.12
CA SER A 38 6.72 11.78 -26.60
C SER A 38 5.54 11.59 -25.69
N GLN A 39 4.46 11.06 -26.26
CA GLN A 39 3.25 10.72 -25.54
C GLN A 39 3.69 9.76 -24.44
N VAL A 40 3.91 10.29 -23.22
CA VAL A 40 4.38 9.53 -22.07
C VAL A 40 3.33 8.45 -21.86
N LYS A 41 3.66 7.22 -22.24
CA LYS A 41 2.75 6.08 -22.16
C LYS A 41 2.36 5.95 -20.69
N LYS A 42 1.13 6.36 -20.36
CA LYS A 42 0.62 6.34 -18.99
C LYS A 42 0.65 4.89 -18.52
N THR A 43 1.60 4.57 -17.65
CA THR A 43 1.76 3.21 -17.14
C THR A 43 0.63 2.93 -16.16
N THR A 44 -0.37 2.18 -16.61
CA THR A 44 -1.48 1.70 -15.77
C THR A 44 -1.29 0.24 -15.41
N LEU A 45 -1.75 -0.17 -14.22
CA LEU A 45 -1.93 -1.57 -13.86
C LEU A 45 -3.29 -2.07 -14.35
N LYS A 46 -3.35 -3.36 -14.73
CA LYS A 46 -4.60 -4.06 -15.06
C LYS A 46 -4.70 -5.30 -14.18
N ALA A 47 -5.84 -5.48 -13.51
CA ALA A 47 -6.03 -6.60 -12.56
C ALA A 47 -5.90 -7.99 -13.20
N SER A 48 -6.20 -8.11 -14.49
CA SER A 48 -6.08 -9.36 -15.27
C SER A 48 -4.65 -9.68 -15.72
N ASP A 49 -3.70 -8.77 -15.53
CA ASP A 49 -2.34 -8.84 -16.09
C ASP A 49 -1.29 -8.48 -15.01
N LEU A 50 -1.59 -8.82 -13.76
CA LEU A 50 -0.64 -8.67 -12.66
C LEU A 50 0.19 -9.93 -12.54
N THR A 51 1.51 -9.77 -12.51
CA THR A 51 2.36 -10.84 -11.99
C THR A 51 2.06 -11.08 -10.50
N ALA A 52 2.41 -12.25 -9.98
CA ALA A 52 2.19 -12.56 -8.56
C ALA A 52 2.84 -11.50 -7.63
N GLN A 53 4.05 -11.02 -7.96
CA GLN A 53 4.75 -9.98 -7.23
C GLN A 53 4.06 -8.62 -7.30
N GLN A 54 3.51 -8.26 -8.46
CA GLN A 54 2.74 -7.03 -8.62
C GLN A 54 1.43 -7.09 -7.85
N ASN A 55 0.74 -8.24 -7.86
CA ASN A 55 -0.47 -8.46 -7.08
C ASN A 55 -0.20 -8.29 -5.59
N ALA A 56 0.81 -9.00 -5.05
CA ALA A 56 1.25 -8.86 -3.67
C ALA A 56 1.60 -7.42 -3.27
N SER A 57 2.35 -6.71 -4.13
CA SER A 57 2.73 -5.32 -3.90
C SER A 57 1.54 -4.38 -3.94
N ALA A 58 0.59 -4.59 -4.85
CA ALA A 58 -0.63 -3.80 -4.99
C ALA A 58 -1.55 -3.97 -3.77
N ILE A 59 -1.77 -5.21 -3.32
CA ILE A 59 -2.53 -5.55 -2.12
C ILE A 59 -1.92 -4.87 -0.89
N THR A 60 -0.59 -4.96 -0.73
CA THR A 60 0.13 -4.36 0.41
C THR A 60 0.07 -2.84 0.38
N TYR A 61 0.21 -2.23 -0.80
CA TYR A 61 0.05 -0.78 -0.97
C TYR A 61 -1.35 -0.32 -0.56
N TYR A 62 -2.39 -0.94 -1.13
CA TYR A 62 -3.77 -0.58 -0.84
C TYR A 62 -4.09 -0.69 0.65
N ALA A 63 -3.68 -1.79 1.30
CA ALA A 63 -3.91 -1.99 2.71
C ALA A 63 -3.19 -0.94 3.57
N ALA A 64 -1.97 -0.54 3.19
CA ALA A 64 -1.21 0.50 3.88
C ALA A 64 -1.90 1.87 3.83
N GLN A 65 -2.50 2.21 2.70
CA GLN A 65 -3.20 3.49 2.53
C GLN A 65 -4.59 3.47 3.16
N THR A 66 -5.31 2.36 3.05
CA THR A 66 -6.68 2.23 3.53
C THR A 66 -6.74 2.07 5.04
N TYR A 67 -5.90 1.19 5.61
CA TYR A 67 -6.00 0.79 7.01
C TYR A 67 -4.89 1.35 7.90
N GLY A 68 -3.83 1.92 7.32
CA GLY A 68 -2.73 2.49 8.10
C GLY A 68 -2.01 1.45 8.97
N GLY A 69 -1.78 1.77 10.23
CA GLY A 69 -1.34 0.80 11.26
C GLY A 69 -0.10 -0.02 10.88
N ARG A 70 -0.17 -1.34 11.12
CA ARG A 70 0.91 -2.26 10.78
C ARG A 70 1.08 -2.40 9.27
N TRP A 71 0.03 -2.25 8.47
CA TRP A 71 0.14 -2.26 7.01
C TRP A 71 1.00 -1.11 6.48
N LYS A 72 0.82 0.11 7.01
CA LYS A 72 1.67 1.26 6.66
C LYS A 72 3.12 1.04 7.09
N LYS A 73 3.36 0.45 8.26
CA LYS A 73 4.71 0.07 8.72
C LYS A 73 5.34 -0.99 7.80
N THR A 74 4.60 -2.05 7.46
CA THR A 74 5.02 -3.10 6.52
C THR A 74 5.40 -2.51 5.17
N TRP A 75 4.52 -1.69 4.56
CA TRP A 75 4.79 -1.04 3.28
C TRP A 75 6.06 -0.17 3.33
N ASN A 76 6.19 0.68 4.34
CA ASN A 76 7.32 1.60 4.45
C ASN A 76 8.66 0.88 4.64
N ALA A 77 8.69 -0.20 5.44
CA ALA A 77 9.88 -1.03 5.59
C ALA A 77 10.17 -1.85 4.32
N ALA A 78 9.15 -2.42 3.69
CA ALA A 78 9.31 -3.24 2.49
C ALA A 78 9.83 -2.43 1.29
N LYS A 79 9.50 -1.14 1.16
CA LYS A 79 10.12 -0.26 0.14
C LYS A 79 11.66 -0.24 0.21
N LYS A 80 12.20 -0.29 1.43
CA LYS A 80 13.65 -0.28 1.68
C LYS A 80 14.23 -1.69 1.48
N ASP A 81 13.66 -2.66 2.18
CA ASP A 81 14.30 -3.97 2.40
C ASP A 81 13.81 -5.06 1.41
N GLY A 82 12.69 -4.82 0.73
CA GLY A 82 11.95 -5.80 -0.05
C GLY A 82 10.73 -6.34 0.69
N LEU A 83 9.74 -6.85 -0.06
CA LEU A 83 8.54 -7.49 0.46
C LEU A 83 8.67 -9.01 0.37
N VAL A 84 8.24 -9.72 1.40
CA VAL A 84 8.10 -11.17 1.40
C VAL A 84 6.64 -11.50 1.65
N ILE A 85 6.07 -12.32 0.76
CA ILE A 85 4.79 -12.97 0.99
C ILE A 85 5.05 -14.44 1.28
N SER A 86 4.82 -14.84 2.53
CA SER A 86 4.72 -16.25 2.89
C SER A 86 3.26 -16.68 2.88
N PHE A 87 2.97 -17.93 2.57
CA PHE A 87 1.60 -18.43 2.59
C PHE A 87 1.49 -19.84 3.16
N ARG A 88 0.42 -20.06 3.93
CA ARG A 88 0.08 -21.35 4.55
C ARG A 88 -1.41 -21.64 4.39
N ASN A 89 -1.79 -22.90 4.48
CA ASN A 89 -3.20 -23.28 4.38
C ASN A 89 -4.02 -22.51 5.44
N ARG A 90 -5.18 -21.98 5.05
CA ARG A 90 -6.04 -21.19 5.95
C ARG A 90 -6.38 -21.93 7.24
N ASN A 91 -6.52 -23.26 7.19
CA ASN A 91 -6.85 -24.08 8.36
C ASN A 91 -5.79 -24.01 9.47
N ALA A 92 -4.57 -23.51 9.18
CA ALA A 92 -3.56 -23.24 10.21
C ALA A 92 -3.84 -21.95 11.04
N PHE A 93 -4.89 -21.19 10.72
CA PHE A 93 -5.22 -19.92 11.36
C PHE A 93 -6.68 -19.91 11.82
N SER A 94 -6.92 -20.28 13.08
CA SER A 94 -8.27 -20.33 13.66
C SER A 94 -9.00 -18.99 13.70
N PHE A 95 -8.26 -17.87 13.70
CA PHE A 95 -8.81 -16.51 13.73
C PHE A 95 -9.17 -15.95 12.35
N ILE A 96 -8.88 -16.67 11.25
CA ILE A 96 -9.17 -16.21 9.88
C ILE A 96 -10.37 -16.98 9.34
N ASP A 97 -11.51 -16.30 9.26
CA ASP A 97 -12.81 -16.87 8.91
C ASP A 97 -13.26 -16.55 7.49
N LYS A 98 -12.72 -15.49 6.84
CA LYS A 98 -13.00 -15.13 5.45
C LYS A 98 -11.93 -15.61 4.47
N GLY A 99 -12.32 -15.72 3.19
CA GLY A 99 -11.43 -16.19 2.11
C GLY A 99 -11.37 -17.72 1.99
N LYS A 100 -10.54 -18.22 1.07
CA LYS A 100 -10.35 -19.66 0.81
C LYS A 100 -8.87 -20.00 0.53
N GLY A 101 -8.52 -21.27 0.68
CA GLY A 101 -7.23 -21.84 0.29
C GLY A 101 -6.09 -21.49 1.24
N TYR A 102 -5.57 -20.27 1.14
CA TYR A 102 -4.36 -19.85 1.83
C TYR A 102 -4.52 -18.52 2.56
N VAL A 103 -3.76 -18.38 3.63
CA VAL A 103 -3.47 -17.12 4.31
C VAL A 103 -2.10 -16.67 3.83
N TYR A 104 -2.07 -15.46 3.30
CA TYR A 104 -0.86 -14.79 2.85
C TYR A 104 -0.43 -13.80 3.93
N HIS A 105 0.79 -13.94 4.40
CA HIS A 105 1.42 -13.07 5.37
C HIS A 105 2.38 -12.13 4.63
N ALA A 106 2.08 -10.84 4.68
CA ALA A 106 2.89 -9.81 4.02
C ALA A 106 3.87 -9.22 5.03
N ALA A 107 5.18 -9.33 4.80
CA ALA A 107 6.18 -8.83 5.74
C ALA A 107 7.37 -8.19 5.01
N PRO A 108 8.05 -7.19 5.62
CA PRO A 108 9.32 -6.72 5.09
C PRO A 108 10.38 -7.84 5.16
N LYS A 109 11.32 -7.86 4.24
CA LYS A 109 12.42 -8.83 4.25
C LYS A 109 13.15 -8.80 5.60
N ARG A 110 13.37 -9.98 6.21
CA ARG A 110 14.05 -10.18 7.51
C ARG A 110 13.31 -9.56 8.71
N LYS A 111 12.02 -9.23 8.59
CA LYS A 111 11.21 -8.69 9.69
C LYS A 111 9.88 -9.42 9.76
N SER A 112 9.40 -9.71 10.96
CA SER A 112 8.04 -10.20 11.15
C SER A 112 7.04 -9.05 11.05
N SER A 113 5.80 -9.40 10.72
CA SER A 113 4.66 -8.48 10.71
C SER A 113 3.43 -9.23 11.24
N LYS A 114 2.34 -8.51 11.48
CA LYS A 114 1.03 -9.13 11.76
C LYS A 114 0.02 -8.73 10.67
N THR A 115 0.45 -8.67 9.42
CA THR A 115 -0.39 -8.22 8.29
C THR A 115 -0.70 -9.40 7.38
N TYR A 116 -1.97 -9.78 7.34
CA TYR A 116 -2.42 -10.97 6.63
C TYR A 116 -3.53 -10.66 5.65
N TYR A 117 -3.59 -11.40 4.55
CA TYR A 117 -4.74 -11.39 3.67
C TYR A 117 -5.11 -12.79 3.18
N THR A 118 -6.36 -12.96 2.81
CA THR A 118 -6.86 -14.15 2.11
C THR A 118 -7.56 -13.71 0.83
N MET A 119 -7.73 -14.66 -0.09
CA MET A 119 -8.40 -14.41 -1.37
C MET A 119 -9.57 -15.38 -1.57
N LYS A 120 -10.60 -14.95 -2.31
CA LYS A 120 -11.72 -15.80 -2.74
C LYS A 120 -12.25 -15.32 -4.08
N GLY A 121 -12.46 -16.26 -5.00
CA GLY A 121 -12.90 -15.99 -6.36
C GLY A 121 -11.75 -16.23 -7.33
N ALA A 122 -11.88 -15.71 -8.56
CA ALA A 122 -10.87 -15.81 -9.59
C ALA A 122 -10.78 -14.50 -10.38
N ASN A 123 -9.61 -14.26 -10.97
CA ASN A 123 -9.34 -13.16 -11.88
C ASN A 123 -9.67 -11.78 -11.26
N ALA A 124 -10.12 -10.82 -12.07
CA ALA A 124 -10.40 -9.45 -11.63
C ALA A 124 -11.52 -9.33 -10.57
N SER A 125 -12.40 -10.34 -10.46
CA SER A 125 -13.48 -10.42 -9.47
C SER A 125 -13.03 -11.05 -8.15
N GLU A 126 -11.77 -11.52 -8.07
CA GLU A 126 -11.20 -12.03 -6.84
C GLU A 126 -11.28 -10.99 -5.73
N ARG A 127 -11.81 -11.41 -4.58
CA ARG A 127 -11.93 -10.60 -3.39
C ARG A 127 -10.76 -10.88 -2.47
N VAL A 128 -10.14 -9.81 -2.02
CA VAL A 128 -9.08 -9.81 -1.00
C VAL A 128 -9.72 -9.42 0.34
N TYR A 129 -9.39 -10.16 1.39
CA TYR A 129 -9.84 -9.92 2.77
C TYR A 129 -8.61 -9.62 3.62
N PHE A 130 -8.64 -8.52 4.35
CA PHE A 130 -7.47 -7.98 5.05
C PHE A 130 -7.62 -8.15 6.55
N TYR A 131 -6.49 -8.46 7.19
CA TYR A 131 -6.41 -8.65 8.62
C TYR A 131 -5.17 -7.94 9.19
N GLU A 132 -5.27 -7.52 10.44
CA GLU A 132 -4.15 -7.12 11.27
C GLU A 132 -4.17 -7.90 12.59
N GLY A 133 -3.16 -8.74 12.81
CA GLY A 133 -3.18 -9.74 13.87
C GLY A 133 -4.41 -10.64 13.71
N LYS A 134 -5.24 -10.70 14.76
CA LYS A 134 -6.50 -11.46 14.78
C LYS A 134 -7.71 -10.65 14.29
N SER A 135 -7.53 -9.37 13.95
CA SER A 135 -8.63 -8.46 13.60
C SER A 135 -8.86 -8.43 12.10
N TYR A 136 -10.11 -8.63 11.68
CA TYR A 136 -10.53 -8.38 10.31
C TYR A 136 -10.68 -6.87 10.06
N LEU A 137 -10.14 -6.38 8.95
CA LEU A 137 -10.14 -4.96 8.60
C LEU A 137 -11.16 -4.61 7.51
N GLY A 138 -11.40 -5.54 6.58
CA GLY A 138 -12.27 -5.27 5.44
C GLY A 138 -11.93 -6.09 4.21
N THR A 139 -12.64 -5.81 3.12
CA THR A 139 -12.55 -6.55 1.86
C THR A 139 -12.62 -5.62 0.66
N ARG A 140 -11.90 -5.97 -0.41
CA ARG A 140 -11.92 -5.26 -1.68
C ARG A 140 -11.77 -6.24 -2.84
N SER A 141 -12.32 -5.94 -4.01
CA SER A 141 -11.97 -6.69 -5.22
C SER A 141 -10.58 -6.29 -5.71
N LEU A 142 -9.87 -7.22 -6.35
CA LEU A 142 -8.57 -6.94 -6.94
C LEU A 142 -8.68 -5.83 -8.01
N LYS A 143 -9.77 -5.83 -8.79
CA LYS A 143 -10.08 -4.71 -9.71
C LYS A 143 -10.21 -3.37 -8.98
N GLY A 144 -10.85 -3.34 -7.81
CA GLY A 144 -10.98 -2.13 -6.99
C GLY A 144 -9.64 -1.62 -6.48
N ILE A 145 -8.80 -2.52 -5.98
CA ILE A 145 -7.42 -2.22 -5.54
C ILE A 145 -6.61 -1.58 -6.68
N VAL A 146 -6.62 -2.21 -7.86
CA VAL A 146 -5.89 -1.70 -9.03
C VAL A 146 -6.43 -0.36 -9.51
N LYS A 147 -7.75 -0.17 -9.49
CA LYS A 147 -8.38 1.10 -9.87
C LYS A 147 -7.87 2.25 -9.00
N GLU A 148 -7.81 2.06 -7.68
CA GLU A 148 -7.34 3.09 -6.75
C GLU A 148 -5.85 3.41 -6.96
N ILE A 149 -4.99 2.40 -7.11
CA ILE A 149 -3.57 2.62 -7.39
C ILE A 149 -3.35 3.45 -8.67
N ASN A 150 -4.15 3.17 -9.70
CA ASN A 150 -4.11 3.93 -10.95
C ASN A 150 -4.59 5.37 -10.76
N GLN A 151 -5.62 5.59 -9.94
CA GLN A 151 -6.17 6.91 -9.63
C GLN A 151 -5.18 7.75 -8.80
N ASP A 152 -4.53 7.14 -7.81
CA ASP A 152 -3.54 7.77 -6.94
C ASP A 152 -2.21 8.06 -7.66
N LYS A 153 -2.05 7.58 -8.90
CA LYS A 153 -0.83 7.65 -9.71
C LYS A 153 0.37 6.92 -9.07
N GLN A 154 0.11 5.81 -8.36
CA GLN A 154 1.12 5.11 -7.54
C GLN A 154 1.63 3.81 -8.19
N VAL A 155 1.32 3.62 -9.47
CA VAL A 155 1.73 2.46 -10.26
C VAL A 155 3.23 2.20 -10.19
N GLN A 156 4.05 3.24 -10.27
CA GLN A 156 5.51 3.08 -10.26
C GLN A 156 6.04 2.64 -8.89
N GLN A 157 5.42 3.09 -7.79
CA GLN A 157 5.79 2.62 -6.44
C GLN A 157 5.49 1.12 -6.29
N VAL A 158 4.32 0.68 -6.76
CA VAL A 158 3.94 -0.73 -6.76
C VAL A 158 4.88 -1.57 -7.63
N LYS A 159 5.18 -1.12 -8.86
CA LYS A 159 6.12 -1.82 -9.75
C LYS A 159 7.53 -1.89 -9.18
N ASN A 160 8.00 -0.83 -8.52
CA ASN A 160 9.32 -0.81 -7.89
C ASN A 160 9.40 -1.78 -6.71
N LEU A 161 8.35 -1.88 -5.89
CA LEU A 161 8.31 -2.89 -4.83
C LEU A 161 8.21 -4.30 -5.40
N ALA A 162 7.43 -4.50 -6.46
CA ALA A 162 7.25 -5.81 -7.09
C ALA A 162 8.58 -6.42 -7.54
N LYS A 163 9.52 -5.61 -8.06
CA LYS A 163 10.88 -6.06 -8.43
C LYS A 163 11.67 -6.61 -7.24
N LYS A 164 11.36 -6.17 -6.01
CA LYS A 164 12.00 -6.59 -4.76
C LYS A 164 11.12 -7.56 -3.96
N THR A 165 10.02 -8.03 -4.52
CA THR A 165 9.06 -8.89 -3.83
C THR A 165 9.40 -10.35 -4.07
N LYS A 166 9.45 -11.12 -2.99
CA LYS A 166 9.57 -12.58 -3.01
C LYS A 166 8.28 -13.21 -2.51
N ILE A 167 7.92 -14.33 -3.12
CA ILE A 167 6.77 -15.13 -2.73
C ILE A 167 7.30 -16.54 -2.50
N SER A 168 7.14 -17.06 -1.28
CA SER A 168 7.60 -18.40 -0.94
C SER A 168 6.61 -19.12 -0.04
N ARG A 169 6.66 -20.45 -0.09
CA ARG A 169 5.89 -21.34 0.78
C ARG A 169 6.77 -21.67 1.97
N GLU A 170 6.83 -20.81 2.99
CA GLU A 170 7.69 -21.02 4.18
C GLU A 170 6.99 -20.61 5.48
N ALA A 171 7.31 -21.35 6.56
CA ALA A 171 6.68 -21.26 7.87
C ALA A 171 6.85 -19.86 8.48
N ILE A 172 5.75 -19.27 8.93
CA ILE A 172 5.82 -18.14 9.86
C ILE A 172 6.55 -18.70 11.07
N ASP A 173 7.79 -18.26 11.27
CA ASP A 173 8.49 -18.40 12.55
C ASP A 173 7.61 -17.70 13.58
N SER A 174 6.73 -18.48 14.18
CA SER A 174 6.00 -18.11 15.38
C SER A 174 7.09 -17.87 16.39
N GLY A 175 7.45 -16.60 16.57
CA GLY A 175 8.28 -16.15 17.68
C GLY A 175 7.71 -16.78 18.94
N ALA A 176 8.35 -17.86 19.38
CA ALA A 176 8.18 -18.40 20.69
C ALA A 176 8.73 -17.33 21.61
N ASP A 177 7.82 -16.62 22.27
CA ASP A 177 8.14 -15.85 23.45
C ASP A 177 8.73 -16.83 24.47
N ASN A 178 10.05 -17.01 24.43
CA ASN A 178 10.82 -17.66 25.48
C ASN A 178 10.86 -16.68 26.67
N ASN A 179 9.73 -16.54 27.35
CA ASN A 179 9.71 -16.12 28.73
C ASN A 179 8.51 -16.75 29.42
N SER A 180 8.71 -17.96 29.92
CA SER A 180 8.02 -18.40 31.13
C SER A 180 9.05 -19.07 32.02
N LYS A 181 9.08 -18.49 33.21
CA LYS A 181 9.89 -18.68 34.40
C LYS A 181 10.02 -20.14 34.83
#